data_AF-D2VTQ8-F1
#
_entry.id   AF-D2VTQ8-F1
#
_cell.length_a   1.000
_cell.length_b   1.000
_cell.length_c   1.000
_cell.angle_alpha   90.00
_cell.angle_beta   90.00
_cell.angle_gamma   90.00
#
_symmetry.space_group_name_H-M   'P 1'
#
loop_
_entity.id
_entity.type
_entity.pdbx_description
1 polymer ?
#
loop_
_entity_poly.entity_id
_entity_poly.type
_entity_poly.pdbx_seq_one_letter_code
_entity_poly.pdbx_strand_id
1 'polypeptide(L)'
;MAQQYRTVSSVNFSLGVLVLALCLGYLLFTAAHVEAAKKKPARPPHHGQHNSTHPPTPAPRPVNETSASTPVNDKELIDKINANETLGWKATEYPRFANLSISEARDSLFGLSLLSTDPDTPRLDIEPRVDLPMNFDARTQWRGCIPAVRDQQTCGACWAFSATYVLAHRLCIATNGKTNVVLSPEYQVQCDTMNKACQGGYLKYAWSFLERTGTTVDSCIPYASGRATFSSGTCPAKCKVSTQSMTMYKAKNSRYISGVNNIKAAIMSYGSVQSGFTIYRDFMSYRSGVYKHVSTTTLGGHAVALIGWGVESGTNYWLAVNSWGSNWGMSGYFKIAQGECGIENQVYAGEPVY
;
A
#
# COMPACT_ATOMS: atom_id res chain seq x y z
N MET A 1 -18.22 -62.00 33.53
CA MET A 1 -19.47 -61.30 33.89
C MET A 1 -19.16 -60.24 34.94
N ALA A 2 -19.65 -59.02 34.70
CA ALA A 2 -19.99 -57.93 35.64
C ALA A 2 -18.99 -57.46 36.73
N GLN A 3 -18.24 -56.39 36.43
CA GLN A 3 -18.42 -55.00 36.92
C GLN A 3 -18.98 -54.77 38.35
N GLN A 4 -18.26 -54.02 39.23
CA GLN A 4 -18.60 -52.65 39.69
C GLN A 4 -17.82 -52.14 40.94
N TYR A 5 -17.23 -50.93 40.77
CA TYR A 5 -17.11 -49.77 41.69
C TYR A 5 -16.44 -49.86 43.08
N ARG A 6 -15.29 -49.16 43.25
CA ARG A 6 -15.13 -47.80 43.86
C ARG A 6 -13.74 -47.65 44.50
N THR A 7 -12.95 -46.70 44.01
CA THR A 7 -12.07 -45.83 44.84
C THR A 7 -11.62 -44.64 43.99
N VAL A 8 -12.10 -43.43 44.34
CA VAL A 8 -11.55 -42.15 43.91
C VAL A 8 -10.94 -41.52 45.16
N SER A 9 -9.61 -41.41 45.20
CA SER A 9 -8.89 -40.51 46.10
C SER A 9 -7.44 -40.40 45.66
N SER A 10 -6.87 -39.22 45.90
CA SER A 10 -5.45 -38.86 45.76
C SER A 10 -4.91 -38.38 44.41
N VAL A 11 -5.60 -37.47 43.70
CA VAL A 11 -4.92 -36.52 42.79
C VAL A 11 -5.66 -35.17 42.78
N ASN A 12 -5.69 -34.44 43.90
CA ASN A 12 -6.24 -33.07 43.91
C ASN A 12 -5.61 -32.14 44.96
N PHE A 13 -4.41 -32.46 45.47
CA PHE A 13 -3.74 -31.64 46.48
C PHE A 13 -2.51 -30.87 45.98
N SER A 14 -2.09 -31.05 44.72
CA SER A 14 -0.90 -30.38 44.17
C SER A 14 -1.18 -29.28 43.14
N LEU A 15 -2.43 -29.06 42.71
CA LEU A 15 -2.77 -27.94 41.81
C LEU A 15 -3.14 -26.64 42.55
N GLY A 16 -3.63 -26.71 43.79
CA GLY A 16 -4.03 -25.52 44.55
C GLY A 16 -2.86 -24.66 45.06
N VAL A 17 -1.71 -25.27 45.32
CA VAL A 17 -0.53 -24.58 45.87
C VAL A 17 0.25 -23.85 44.77
N LEU A 18 0.19 -24.32 43.52
CA LEU A 18 0.89 -23.71 42.39
C LEU A 18 0.19 -22.44 41.87
N VAL A 19 -1.14 -22.37 42.00
CA VAL A 19 -1.93 -21.21 41.55
C VAL A 19 -1.83 -20.03 42.52
N LEU A 20 -1.63 -20.27 43.83
CA LEU A 20 -1.44 -19.19 44.81
C LEU A 20 -0.06 -18.51 44.69
N ALA A 21 0.99 -19.25 44.31
CA ALA A 21 2.35 -18.72 44.17
C ALA A 21 2.50 -17.79 42.95
N LEU A 22 1.75 -18.03 41.87
CA LEU A 22 1.79 -17.19 40.65
C LEU A 22 0.99 -15.89 40.81
N CYS A 23 -0.06 -15.86 41.64
CA CYS A 23 -0.80 -14.63 41.93
C CYS A 23 -0.06 -13.67 42.87
N LEU A 24 0.74 -14.16 43.83
CA LEU A 24 1.55 -13.32 44.71
C LEU A 24 2.78 -12.70 44.00
N GLY A 25 3.35 -13.38 43.01
CA GLY A 25 4.45 -12.84 42.19
C GLY A 25 4.02 -11.66 41.30
N TYR A 26 2.78 -11.68 40.81
CA TYR A 26 2.25 -10.63 39.94
C TYR A 26 1.91 -9.33 40.70
N LEU A 27 1.48 -9.44 41.96
CA LEU A 27 1.14 -8.29 42.81
C LEU A 27 2.37 -7.52 43.34
N LEU A 28 3.52 -8.19 43.48
CA LEU A 28 4.77 -7.53 43.90
C LEU A 28 5.49 -6.82 42.75
N PHE A 29 5.35 -7.28 41.50
CA PHE A 29 5.94 -6.61 40.32
C PHE A 29 5.21 -5.33 39.92
N THR A 30 3.90 -5.23 40.20
CA THR A 30 3.11 -4.02 39.91
C THR A 30 3.29 -2.90 40.93
N ALA A 31 3.72 -3.20 42.16
CA ALA A 31 3.97 -2.18 43.19
C ALA A 31 5.30 -1.44 42.98
N ALA A 32 6.33 -2.11 42.45
CA ALA A 32 7.66 -1.51 42.25
C ALA A 32 7.74 -0.49 41.08
N HIS A 33 6.78 -0.50 40.15
CA HIS A 33 6.77 0.42 38.99
C HIS A 33 5.89 1.66 39.17
N VAL A 34 5.16 1.78 40.28
CA VAL A 34 4.26 2.93 40.54
C VAL A 34 4.93 4.00 41.42
N GLU A 35 6.02 3.69 42.13
CA GLU A 35 6.69 4.64 43.03
C GLU A 35 7.78 5.52 42.36
N ALA A 36 8.18 5.22 41.11
CA ALA A 36 9.26 5.96 40.41
C ALA A 36 8.78 7.10 39.49
N ALA A 37 7.49 7.46 39.55
CA ALA A 37 6.88 8.49 38.70
C ALA A 37 6.36 9.71 39.48
N LYS A 38 7.08 10.19 40.50
CA LYS A 38 6.78 11.48 41.16
C LYS A 38 8.06 12.25 41.49
N LYS A 39 8.61 12.94 40.49
CA LYS A 39 9.34 14.23 40.60
C LYS A 39 9.89 14.63 39.22
N LYS A 40 9.21 15.56 38.55
CA LYS A 40 9.80 16.40 37.50
C LYS A 40 9.46 17.87 37.82
N PRO A 41 10.44 18.80 37.74
CA PRO A 41 10.18 20.22 38.01
C PRO A 41 9.42 20.87 36.84
N ALA A 42 8.58 21.85 37.18
CA ALA A 42 7.83 22.67 36.24
C ALA A 42 8.77 23.54 35.36
N ARG A 43 8.46 23.63 34.06
CA ARG A 43 9.13 24.52 33.09
C ARG A 43 8.25 25.76 32.84
N PRO A 44 8.83 26.98 32.71
CA PRO A 44 8.06 28.21 32.50
C PRO A 44 7.54 28.32 31.05
N PRO A 45 6.56 29.22 30.79
CA PRO A 45 5.85 29.25 29.52
C PRO A 45 6.72 29.88 28.43
N HIS A 46 6.96 29.12 27.34
CA HIS A 46 7.51 29.66 26.11
C HIS A 46 6.37 30.04 25.16
N HIS A 47 6.14 31.34 25.01
CA HIS A 47 5.58 31.90 23.78
C HIS A 47 6.65 31.77 22.70
N GLY A 48 6.41 30.91 21.72
CA GLY A 48 7.22 30.78 20.52
C GLY A 48 6.33 30.41 19.34
N GLN A 49 6.25 31.29 18.35
CA GLN A 49 5.57 31.06 17.09
C GLN A 49 6.13 29.80 16.42
N HIS A 50 5.28 28.81 16.14
CA HIS A 50 5.66 27.65 15.33
C HIS A 50 5.80 28.07 13.87
N ASN A 51 7.01 28.43 13.46
CA ASN A 51 7.41 28.37 12.06
C ASN A 51 7.64 26.91 11.69
N SER A 52 6.70 26.34 10.91
CA SER A 52 6.88 25.03 10.27
C SER A 52 7.90 25.20 9.13
N THR A 53 9.14 24.78 9.35
CA THR A 53 10.12 24.64 8.28
C THR A 53 10.07 23.20 7.77
N HIS A 54 9.29 22.97 6.71
CA HIS A 54 9.45 21.79 5.88
C HIS A 54 10.85 21.80 5.24
N PRO A 55 11.54 20.66 5.11
CA PRO A 55 12.77 20.59 4.32
C PRO A 55 12.44 21.00 2.88
N PRO A 56 13.32 21.79 2.22
CA PRO A 56 13.10 22.19 0.84
C PRO A 56 13.00 20.95 -0.03
N THR A 57 11.97 20.93 -0.89
CA THR A 57 11.87 19.97 -1.99
C THR A 57 13.18 19.95 -2.77
N PRO A 58 13.75 18.77 -3.10
CA PRO A 58 14.89 18.71 -4.00
C PRO A 58 14.52 19.43 -5.30
N ALA A 59 15.38 20.35 -5.75
CA ALA A 59 15.20 20.98 -7.05
C ALA A 59 15.08 19.89 -8.13
N PRO A 60 14.14 19.99 -9.08
CA PRO A 60 14.09 19.07 -10.19
C PRO A 60 15.44 19.11 -10.92
N ARG A 61 16.03 17.94 -11.17
CA ARG A 61 17.24 17.84 -11.99
C ARG A 61 16.95 18.51 -13.34
N PRO A 62 17.87 19.32 -13.91
CA PRO A 62 17.66 19.95 -15.20
C PRO A 62 17.41 18.85 -16.24
N VAL A 63 16.17 18.77 -16.72
CA VAL A 63 15.79 17.88 -17.80
C VAL A 63 16.25 18.58 -19.07
N ASN A 64 17.17 17.96 -19.82
CA ASN A 64 17.59 18.47 -21.11
C ASN A 64 16.33 18.67 -21.98
N GLU A 65 16.06 19.86 -22.52
CA GLU A 65 14.78 20.23 -23.15
C GLU A 65 14.38 19.26 -24.27
N THR A 66 15.35 18.68 -24.97
CA THR A 66 15.16 17.64 -25.99
C THR A 66 14.58 16.33 -25.45
N SER A 67 14.83 15.99 -24.18
CA SER A 67 14.26 14.80 -23.52
C SER A 67 12.85 15.04 -22.95
N ALA A 68 12.45 16.29 -22.74
CA ALA A 68 11.15 16.63 -22.15
C ALA A 68 10.01 16.43 -23.16
N SER A 69 10.23 16.80 -24.43
CA SER A 69 9.28 16.65 -25.54
C SER A 69 9.31 15.28 -26.22
N THR A 70 10.27 14.42 -25.85
CA THR A 70 10.41 13.07 -26.39
C THR A 70 9.13 12.25 -26.07
N PRO A 71 8.51 11.57 -27.05
CA PRO A 71 7.32 10.73 -26.80
C PRO A 71 7.59 9.64 -25.76
N VAL A 72 6.62 9.33 -24.91
CA VAL A 72 6.77 8.29 -23.90
C VAL A 72 6.76 6.90 -24.53
N ASN A 73 5.89 6.68 -25.52
CA ASN A 73 5.93 5.50 -26.37
C ASN A 73 7.19 5.56 -27.24
N ASP A 74 7.99 4.50 -27.18
CA ASP A 74 9.24 4.37 -27.93
C ASP A 74 9.19 3.09 -28.75
N LYS A 75 8.86 3.23 -30.03
CA LYS A 75 8.73 2.08 -30.93
C LYS A 75 10.03 1.30 -31.07
N GLU A 76 11.17 1.98 -31.17
CA GLU A 76 12.47 1.31 -31.27
C GLU A 76 12.82 0.52 -30.01
N LEU A 77 12.54 1.08 -28.84
CA LEU A 77 12.74 0.40 -27.56
C LEU A 77 11.82 -0.81 -27.42
N ILE A 78 10.55 -0.69 -27.83
CA ILE A 78 9.59 -1.80 -27.85
C ILE A 78 10.09 -2.93 -28.78
N ASP A 79 10.52 -2.58 -29.99
CA ASP A 79 11.02 -3.56 -30.95
C ASP A 79 12.30 -4.25 -30.42
N LYS A 80 13.22 -3.50 -29.79
CA LYS A 80 14.42 -4.05 -29.12
C LYS A 80 14.07 -4.99 -27.97
N ILE A 81 13.12 -4.63 -27.11
CA ILE A 81 12.65 -5.49 -26.01
C ILE A 81 12.06 -6.79 -26.57
N ASN A 82 11.20 -6.68 -27.58
CA ASN A 82 10.51 -7.84 -28.13
C ASN A 82 11.42 -8.78 -28.92
N ALA A 83 12.49 -8.26 -29.52
CA ALA A 83 13.53 -9.04 -30.20
C ALA A 83 14.48 -9.76 -29.23
N ASN A 84 14.58 -9.32 -27.97
CA ASN A 84 15.44 -9.95 -26.97
C ASN A 84 14.65 -10.93 -26.08
N GLU A 85 14.66 -12.20 -26.45
CA GLU A 85 13.97 -13.26 -25.70
C GLU A 85 14.52 -13.47 -24.28
N THR A 86 15.79 -13.11 -24.03
CA THR A 86 16.43 -13.30 -22.71
C THR A 86 15.86 -12.38 -21.62
N LEU A 87 15.15 -11.31 -22.00
CA LEU A 87 14.52 -10.40 -21.03
C LEU A 87 13.36 -11.04 -20.28
N GLY A 88 12.69 -12.04 -20.87
CA GLY A 88 11.57 -12.73 -20.22
C GLY A 88 10.28 -11.90 -20.06
N TRP A 89 10.19 -10.74 -20.71
CA TRP A 89 8.98 -9.92 -20.74
C TRP A 89 8.77 -9.29 -22.13
N LYS A 90 7.54 -8.87 -22.42
CA LYS A 90 7.13 -8.31 -23.71
C LYS A 90 6.55 -6.91 -23.54
N ALA A 91 6.74 -6.10 -24.57
CA ALA A 91 6.28 -4.72 -24.64
C ALA A 91 5.28 -4.51 -25.79
N THR A 92 4.40 -3.52 -25.63
CA THR A 92 3.43 -3.09 -26.65
C THR A 92 3.17 -1.60 -26.52
N GLU A 93 2.72 -0.99 -27.61
CA GLU A 93 2.19 0.37 -27.57
C GLU A 93 0.78 0.37 -26.96
N TYR A 94 0.49 1.39 -26.16
CA TYR A 94 -0.87 1.65 -25.67
C TYR A 94 -1.38 2.97 -26.26
N PRO A 95 -2.57 2.97 -26.91
CA PRO A 95 -3.14 4.19 -27.49
C PRO A 95 -3.29 5.35 -26.49
N ARG A 96 -3.56 5.04 -25.21
CA ARG A 96 -3.65 6.05 -24.14
C ARG A 96 -2.37 6.89 -23.99
N PHE A 97 -1.21 6.32 -24.28
CA PHE A 97 0.08 6.99 -24.10
C PHE A 97 0.64 7.56 -25.41
N ALA A 98 -0.05 7.37 -26.54
CA ALA A 98 0.47 7.67 -27.88
C ALA A 98 0.91 9.13 -28.07
N ASN A 99 0.20 10.06 -27.44
CA ASN A 99 0.44 11.50 -27.59
C ASN A 99 1.09 12.13 -26.34
N LEU A 100 1.55 11.34 -25.38
CA LEU A 100 2.22 11.87 -24.21
C LEU A 100 3.72 11.96 -24.47
N SER A 101 4.29 13.13 -24.24
CA SER A 101 5.72 13.28 -24.02
C SER A 101 6.13 12.68 -22.68
N ILE A 102 7.42 12.47 -22.50
CA ILE A 102 8.02 12.07 -21.22
C ILE A 102 7.60 13.06 -20.13
N SER A 103 7.72 14.38 -20.36
CA SER A 103 7.37 15.38 -19.35
C SER A 103 5.90 15.31 -18.96
N GLU A 104 5.00 15.23 -19.93
CA GLU A 104 3.55 15.13 -19.67
C GLU A 104 3.20 13.85 -18.91
N ALA A 105 3.86 12.73 -19.22
CA ALA A 105 3.70 11.50 -18.46
C ALA A 105 4.20 11.66 -17.00
N ARG A 106 5.33 12.35 -16.78
CA ARG A 106 5.82 12.67 -15.43
C ARG A 106 4.79 13.44 -14.62
N ASP A 107 4.26 14.50 -15.22
CA ASP A 107 3.39 15.45 -14.51
C ASP A 107 1.98 14.90 -14.29
N SER A 108 1.50 14.00 -15.17
CA SER A 108 0.12 13.50 -15.12
C SER A 108 -0.06 12.10 -14.53
N LEU A 109 0.98 11.25 -14.47
CA LEU A 109 0.83 9.84 -14.05
C LEU A 109 1.66 9.47 -12.80
N PHE A 110 2.82 10.09 -12.59
CA PHE A 110 3.79 9.65 -11.56
C PHE A 110 3.87 10.61 -10.38
N GLY A 111 2.79 10.66 -9.60
CA GLY A 111 2.71 11.54 -8.44
C GLY A 111 3.39 11.02 -7.17
N LEU A 112 3.95 9.80 -7.13
CA LEU A 112 4.53 9.32 -5.87
C LEU A 112 5.91 9.95 -5.62
N SER A 113 6.04 10.64 -4.50
CA SER A 113 7.34 11.01 -3.92
C SER A 113 7.87 9.84 -3.10
N LEU A 114 8.99 9.26 -3.55
CA LEU A 114 9.64 8.15 -2.87
C LEU A 114 10.53 8.66 -1.72
N LEU A 115 10.30 8.16 -0.52
CA LEU A 115 11.17 8.37 0.64
C LEU A 115 12.35 7.39 0.63
N SER A 116 13.51 7.85 1.10
CA SER A 116 14.68 7.00 1.30
C SER A 116 14.54 6.08 2.51
N THR A 117 13.90 6.56 3.58
CA THR A 117 13.59 5.83 4.81
C THR A 117 12.30 6.36 5.44
N ASP A 118 11.65 5.55 6.27
CA ASP A 118 10.56 5.99 7.15
C ASP A 118 10.73 5.37 8.54
N PRO A 119 11.55 6.00 9.42
CA PRO A 119 11.78 5.48 10.77
C PRO A 119 10.61 5.75 11.72
N ASP A 120 9.71 6.68 11.39
CA ASP A 120 8.66 7.16 12.29
C ASP A 120 7.40 6.28 12.23
N THR A 121 7.11 5.68 11.08
CA THR A 121 5.96 4.76 10.95
C THR A 121 6.26 3.43 11.65
N PRO A 122 5.41 2.98 12.61
CA PRO A 122 5.61 1.71 13.28
C PRO A 122 5.70 0.55 12.29
N ARG A 123 6.62 -0.38 12.51
CA ARG A 123 6.76 -1.56 11.67
C ARG A 123 5.65 -2.56 11.95
N LEU A 124 5.24 -3.29 10.92
CA LEU A 124 4.40 -4.47 11.11
C LEU A 124 5.26 -5.60 11.66
N ASP A 125 5.05 -5.93 12.93
CA ASP A 125 5.61 -7.14 13.52
C ASP A 125 4.83 -8.34 12.99
N ILE A 126 5.49 -9.18 12.20
CA ILE A 126 4.92 -10.43 11.72
C ILE A 126 5.62 -11.57 12.43
N GLU A 127 4.84 -12.38 13.12
CA GLU A 127 5.33 -13.58 13.78
C GLU A 127 6.03 -14.49 12.75
N PRO A 128 7.30 -14.86 12.96
CA PRO A 128 8.17 -15.48 11.95
C PRO A 128 7.84 -16.94 11.58
N ARG A 129 6.62 -17.43 11.87
CA ARG A 129 6.23 -18.85 11.73
C ARG A 129 5.31 -19.14 10.54
N VAL A 130 5.34 -18.28 9.53
CA VAL A 130 4.50 -18.48 8.35
C VAL A 130 5.30 -19.21 7.27
N ASP A 131 4.96 -20.47 7.00
CA ASP A 131 5.53 -21.21 5.88
C ASP A 131 5.08 -20.58 4.56
N LEU A 132 5.99 -19.84 3.92
CA LEU A 132 5.70 -19.11 2.69
C LEU A 132 5.78 -20.05 1.48
N PRO A 133 4.68 -20.23 0.71
CA PRO A 133 4.74 -21.03 -0.50
C PRO A 133 5.61 -20.35 -1.57
N MET A 134 6.09 -21.15 -2.53
CA MET A 134 6.85 -20.65 -3.67
C MET A 134 6.04 -19.67 -4.52
N ASN A 135 4.73 -19.91 -4.68
CA ASN A 135 3.81 -19.05 -5.41
C ASN A 135 2.58 -18.75 -4.54
N PHE A 136 2.11 -17.52 -4.61
CA PHE A 136 0.89 -17.08 -3.96
C PHE A 136 0.19 -16.04 -4.83
N ASP A 137 -1.11 -16.23 -5.05
CA ASP A 137 -1.94 -15.31 -5.83
C ASP A 137 -3.25 -15.07 -5.08
N ALA A 138 -3.40 -13.85 -4.54
CA ALA A 138 -4.61 -13.43 -3.85
C ALA A 138 -5.88 -13.65 -4.68
N ARG A 139 -5.80 -13.59 -6.02
CA ARG A 139 -6.96 -13.80 -6.90
C ARG A 139 -7.49 -15.22 -6.85
N THR A 140 -6.62 -16.18 -6.55
CA THR A 140 -7.01 -17.57 -6.36
C THR A 140 -7.43 -17.82 -4.92
N GLN A 141 -6.68 -17.27 -3.96
CA GLN A 141 -6.93 -17.46 -2.53
C GLN A 141 -8.24 -16.81 -2.06
N TRP A 142 -8.55 -15.62 -2.58
CA TRP A 142 -9.69 -14.80 -2.16
C TRP A 142 -10.51 -14.31 -3.35
N ARG A 143 -10.96 -15.25 -4.22
CA ARG A 143 -11.73 -14.97 -5.46
C ARG A 143 -12.89 -13.98 -5.30
N GLY A 144 -13.54 -13.94 -4.14
CA GLY A 144 -14.65 -13.02 -3.85
C GLY A 144 -14.26 -11.65 -3.29
N CYS A 145 -12.99 -11.44 -2.93
CA CYS A 145 -12.52 -10.23 -2.25
C CYS A 145 -11.50 -9.42 -3.04
N ILE A 146 -11.24 -9.75 -4.30
CA ILE A 146 -10.35 -8.96 -5.15
C ILE A 146 -11.09 -7.72 -5.67
N PRO A 147 -10.67 -6.50 -5.29
CA PRO A 147 -11.22 -5.30 -5.91
C PRO A 147 -10.87 -5.25 -7.40
N ALA A 148 -11.78 -4.68 -8.20
CA ALA A 148 -11.57 -4.51 -9.63
C ALA A 148 -10.34 -3.61 -9.92
N VAL A 149 -9.73 -3.81 -11.09
CA VAL A 149 -8.73 -2.88 -11.63
C VAL A 149 -9.40 -1.55 -11.93
N ARG A 150 -8.75 -0.45 -11.53
CA ARG A 150 -9.27 0.91 -11.66
C ARG A 150 -8.33 1.77 -12.50
N ASP A 151 -8.72 3.03 -12.72
CA ASP A 151 -8.07 3.92 -13.64
C ASP A 151 -7.95 5.35 -13.09
N GLN A 152 -6.73 5.75 -12.76
CA GLN A 152 -6.41 7.10 -12.28
C GLN A 152 -6.49 8.16 -13.39
N GLN A 153 -6.54 7.76 -14.66
CA GLN A 153 -6.55 8.64 -15.82
C GLN A 153 -5.36 9.63 -15.76
N THR A 154 -5.54 10.89 -16.12
CA THR A 154 -4.46 11.91 -16.16
C THR A 154 -4.35 12.67 -14.84
N CYS A 155 -4.09 11.94 -13.76
CA CYS A 155 -3.87 12.49 -12.43
C CYS A 155 -2.87 11.63 -11.67
N GLY A 156 -1.86 12.24 -11.03
CA GLY A 156 -0.85 11.57 -10.20
C GLY A 156 -1.38 11.02 -8.87
N ALA A 157 -2.58 10.45 -8.86
CA ALA A 157 -3.28 9.93 -7.69
C ALA A 157 -3.00 8.45 -7.38
N CYS A 158 -1.98 7.83 -7.99
CA CYS A 158 -1.64 6.42 -7.76
C CYS A 158 -1.50 6.07 -6.27
N TRP A 159 -0.99 7.00 -5.46
CA TRP A 159 -0.89 6.90 -4.00
C TRP A 159 -2.25 6.70 -3.30
N ALA A 160 -3.33 7.33 -3.78
CA ALA A 160 -4.68 7.18 -3.23
C ALA A 160 -5.36 5.91 -3.78
N PHE A 161 -5.18 5.60 -5.06
CA PHE A 161 -5.74 4.40 -5.67
C PHE A 161 -5.23 3.12 -5.02
N SER A 162 -3.92 3.00 -4.86
CA SER A 162 -3.32 1.81 -4.26
C SER A 162 -3.62 1.70 -2.76
N ALA A 163 -3.70 2.81 -2.00
CA ALA A 163 -4.07 2.77 -0.59
C ALA A 163 -5.53 2.31 -0.39
N THR A 164 -6.46 2.89 -1.16
CA THR A 164 -7.88 2.53 -1.08
C THR A 164 -8.16 1.11 -1.59
N TYR A 165 -7.46 0.66 -2.64
CA TYR A 165 -7.49 -0.75 -3.07
C TYR A 165 -7.08 -1.70 -1.94
N VAL A 166 -5.95 -1.40 -1.28
CA VAL A 166 -5.42 -2.25 -0.22
C VAL A 166 -6.34 -2.29 0.98
N LEU A 167 -6.86 -1.15 1.44
CA LEU A 167 -7.81 -1.12 2.55
C LEU A 167 -9.10 -1.88 2.22
N ALA A 168 -9.65 -1.73 1.02
CA ALA A 168 -10.85 -2.44 0.58
C ALA A 168 -10.65 -3.96 0.55
N HIS A 169 -9.52 -4.41 0.00
CA HIS A 169 -9.19 -5.84 -0.08
C HIS A 169 -9.05 -6.46 1.31
N ARG A 170 -8.28 -5.81 2.20
CA ARG A 170 -8.07 -6.28 3.58
C ARG A 170 -9.39 -6.27 4.37
N LEU A 171 -10.25 -5.27 4.16
CA LEU A 171 -11.59 -5.20 4.77
C LEU A 171 -12.48 -6.36 4.34
N CYS A 172 -12.51 -6.69 3.05
CA CYS A 172 -13.27 -7.84 2.57
C CYS A 172 -12.76 -9.14 3.17
N ILE A 173 -11.44 -9.36 3.22
CA ILE A 173 -10.84 -10.56 3.83
C ILE A 173 -11.18 -10.65 5.32
N ALA A 174 -10.94 -9.58 6.07
CA ALA A 174 -11.14 -9.57 7.52
C ALA A 174 -12.60 -9.78 7.93
N THR A 175 -13.54 -9.37 7.07
CA THR A 175 -14.98 -9.56 7.29
C THR A 175 -15.53 -10.83 6.65
N ASN A 176 -14.67 -11.69 6.09
CA ASN A 176 -15.05 -12.89 5.35
C ASN A 176 -16.10 -12.61 4.26
N GLY A 177 -15.89 -11.53 3.50
CA GLY A 177 -16.76 -11.12 2.39
C GLY A 177 -18.00 -10.31 2.77
N LYS A 178 -18.31 -10.12 4.07
CA LYS A 178 -19.49 -9.35 4.50
C LYS A 178 -19.42 -7.89 4.07
N THR A 179 -18.22 -7.30 4.10
CA THR A 179 -17.98 -5.93 3.66
C THR A 179 -17.08 -5.94 2.44
N ASN A 180 -17.69 -6.08 1.26
CA ASN A 180 -17.01 -6.02 -0.03
C ASN A 180 -17.39 -4.74 -0.77
N VAL A 181 -16.62 -3.67 -0.55
CA VAL A 181 -16.92 -2.34 -1.07
C VAL A 181 -15.78 -1.80 -1.90
N VAL A 182 -16.12 -0.94 -2.86
CA VAL A 182 -15.15 -0.18 -3.62
C VAL A 182 -14.95 1.17 -2.94
N LEU A 183 -13.77 1.38 -2.37
CA LEU A 183 -13.43 2.63 -1.68
C LEU A 183 -13.09 3.75 -2.68
N SER A 184 -13.38 4.98 -2.28
CA SER A 184 -13.20 6.20 -3.06
C SER A 184 -11.77 6.71 -2.93
N PRO A 185 -10.94 6.64 -3.99
CA PRO A 185 -9.68 7.37 -4.03
C PRO A 185 -9.94 8.90 -4.09
N GLU A 186 -11.06 9.32 -4.67
CA GLU A 186 -11.40 10.74 -4.83
C GLU A 186 -11.53 11.48 -3.51
N TYR A 187 -12.20 10.86 -2.52
CA TYR A 187 -12.34 11.48 -1.20
C TYR A 187 -10.96 11.73 -0.58
N GLN A 188 -10.05 10.75 -0.72
CA GLN A 188 -8.69 10.91 -0.24
C GLN A 188 -7.91 11.97 -1.06
N VAL A 189 -8.05 12.01 -2.38
CA VAL A 189 -7.45 13.04 -3.24
C VAL A 189 -7.91 14.45 -2.87
N GLN A 190 -9.19 14.63 -2.52
CA GLN A 190 -9.77 15.93 -2.16
C GLN A 190 -9.50 16.33 -0.70
N CYS A 191 -9.47 15.38 0.23
CA CYS A 191 -9.46 15.66 1.67
C CYS A 191 -8.09 15.48 2.36
N ASP A 192 -7.15 14.75 1.75
CA ASP A 192 -5.80 14.59 2.30
C ASP A 192 -4.95 15.84 2.02
N THR A 193 -4.85 16.70 3.03
CA THR A 193 -4.10 17.97 2.95
C THR A 193 -2.59 17.82 3.17
N MET A 194 -2.12 16.63 3.57
CA MET A 194 -0.68 16.34 3.68
C MET A 194 -0.10 15.90 2.34
N ASN A 195 -0.95 15.37 1.46
CA ASN A 195 -0.65 15.09 0.06
C ASN A 195 -1.17 16.21 -0.85
N LYS A 196 -0.81 16.14 -2.14
CA LYS A 196 -1.04 17.22 -3.12
C LYS A 196 -1.97 16.78 -4.25
N ALA A 197 -3.01 16.01 -3.95
CA ALA A 197 -3.99 15.55 -4.92
C ALA A 197 -3.29 14.91 -6.16
N CYS A 198 -3.56 15.44 -7.36
CA CYS A 198 -2.95 14.99 -8.62
C CYS A 198 -1.48 15.37 -8.80
N GLN A 199 -0.96 16.33 -8.04
CA GLN A 199 0.46 16.70 -8.03
C GLN A 199 1.29 15.72 -7.19
N GLY A 200 0.64 14.71 -6.61
CA GLY A 200 1.31 13.61 -5.96
C GLY A 200 1.16 13.53 -4.46
N GLY A 201 1.90 12.59 -3.87
CA GLY A 201 1.83 12.32 -2.45
C GLY A 201 2.90 11.35 -1.97
N TYR A 202 2.78 10.98 -0.70
CA TYR A 202 3.64 10.04 0.02
C TYR A 202 2.77 8.96 0.64
N LEU A 203 3.21 7.70 0.55
CA LEU A 203 2.44 6.55 1.06
C LEU A 203 2.17 6.65 2.57
N LYS A 204 3.16 7.11 3.35
CA LYS A 204 3.00 7.28 4.80
C LYS A 204 1.86 8.22 5.18
N TYR A 205 1.68 9.30 4.43
CA TYR A 205 0.59 10.25 4.65
C TYR A 205 -0.73 9.70 4.16
N ALA A 206 -0.72 8.94 3.06
CA ALA A 206 -1.91 8.26 2.58
C ALA A 206 -2.49 7.30 3.65
N TRP A 207 -1.64 6.50 4.30
CA TRP A 207 -2.08 5.62 5.39
C TRP A 207 -2.42 6.38 6.68
N SER A 208 -1.65 7.41 7.03
CA SER A 208 -1.99 8.30 8.16
C SER A 208 -3.37 8.95 7.99
N PHE A 209 -3.74 9.31 6.76
CA PHE A 209 -5.06 9.83 6.45
C PHE A 209 -6.15 8.74 6.60
N LEU A 210 -5.93 7.54 6.06
CA LEU A 210 -6.86 6.42 6.21
C LEU A 210 -7.06 6.00 7.69
N GLU A 211 -6.04 6.16 8.52
CA GLU A 211 -6.12 5.90 9.96
C GLU A 211 -6.92 6.99 10.70
N ARG A 212 -6.57 8.27 10.49
CA ARG A 212 -7.19 9.37 11.24
C ARG A 212 -8.59 9.71 10.73
N THR A 213 -8.77 9.77 9.42
CA THR A 213 -9.99 10.24 8.76
C THR A 213 -10.75 9.10 8.09
N GLY A 214 -10.04 8.25 7.34
CA GLY A 214 -10.63 7.23 6.48
C GLY A 214 -11.13 7.78 5.15
N THR A 215 -11.80 6.94 4.39
CA THR A 215 -12.44 7.28 3.12
C THR A 215 -13.87 6.72 3.06
N THR A 216 -14.63 7.06 2.03
CA THR A 216 -15.97 6.50 1.78
C THR A 216 -15.97 5.59 0.57
N VAL A 217 -17.14 5.11 0.15
CA VAL A 217 -17.30 4.31 -1.07
C VAL A 217 -17.29 5.19 -2.32
N ASP A 218 -16.78 4.64 -3.41
CA ASP A 218 -16.72 5.34 -4.71
C ASP A 218 -18.09 5.75 -5.22
N SER A 219 -19.15 4.98 -4.95
CA SER A 219 -20.52 5.34 -5.31
C SER A 219 -21.05 6.58 -4.57
N CYS A 220 -20.47 6.91 -3.41
CA CYS A 220 -20.80 8.13 -2.65
C CYS A 220 -20.02 9.33 -3.20
N ILE A 221 -18.71 9.18 -3.40
CA ILE A 221 -17.81 10.20 -3.97
C ILE A 221 -17.03 9.58 -5.14
N PRO A 222 -17.58 9.65 -6.37
CA PRO A 222 -16.96 9.02 -7.54
C PRO A 222 -15.69 9.76 -7.98
N TYR A 223 -14.76 9.00 -8.55
CA TYR A 223 -13.53 9.55 -9.10
C TYR A 223 -13.77 10.52 -10.26
N ALA A 224 -13.31 11.76 -10.07
CA ALA A 224 -13.45 12.88 -11.01
C ALA A 224 -12.10 13.55 -11.30
N SER A 225 -11.11 13.39 -10.41
CA SER A 225 -9.82 14.07 -10.51
C SER A 225 -8.98 13.68 -11.73
N GLY A 226 -9.31 12.56 -12.37
CA GLY A 226 -8.72 12.14 -13.62
C GLY A 226 -9.12 12.97 -14.85
N ARG A 227 -10.16 13.81 -14.77
CA ARG A 227 -10.72 14.58 -15.91
C ARG A 227 -10.79 16.09 -15.68
N ALA A 228 -10.43 16.56 -14.48
CA ALA A 228 -10.38 17.97 -14.17
C ALA A 228 -9.23 18.26 -13.20
N THR A 229 -8.77 19.50 -13.17
CA THR A 229 -7.75 19.96 -12.23
C THR A 229 -8.40 20.17 -10.86
N PHE A 230 -8.18 19.24 -9.93
CA PHE A 230 -8.61 19.38 -8.55
C PHE A 230 -7.44 19.74 -7.64
N SER A 231 -7.66 20.74 -6.78
CA SER A 231 -6.81 21.04 -5.64
C SER A 231 -7.30 20.28 -4.40
N SER A 232 -6.36 19.92 -3.52
CA SER A 232 -6.69 19.41 -2.19
C SER A 232 -7.36 20.50 -1.32
N GLY A 233 -8.15 20.08 -0.35
CA GLY A 233 -8.73 20.94 0.70
C GLY A 233 -10.25 21.11 0.66
N THR A 234 -10.91 20.81 -0.47
CA THR A 234 -12.38 20.88 -0.56
C THR A 234 -12.98 19.51 -0.28
N CYS A 235 -13.09 19.16 1.00
CA CYS A 235 -13.58 17.86 1.41
C CYS A 235 -15.11 17.77 1.36
N PRO A 236 -15.71 16.83 0.60
CA PRO A 236 -17.16 16.69 0.56
C PRO A 236 -17.74 16.27 1.92
N ALA A 237 -18.74 17.00 2.42
CA ALA A 237 -19.42 16.67 3.67
C ALA A 237 -20.56 15.64 3.49
N LYS A 238 -21.02 15.42 2.25
CA LYS A 238 -22.11 14.51 1.88
C LYS A 238 -21.78 13.82 0.56
N CYS A 239 -22.43 12.69 0.28
CA CYS A 239 -22.30 12.02 -1.01
C CYS A 239 -22.69 12.98 -2.15
N LYS A 240 -21.95 12.94 -3.26
CA LYS A 240 -22.23 13.77 -4.45
C LYS A 240 -23.38 13.21 -5.28
N VAL A 241 -23.54 11.89 -5.29
CA VAL A 241 -24.47 11.17 -6.19
C VAL A 241 -25.68 10.59 -5.46
N SER A 242 -25.61 10.45 -4.12
CA SER A 242 -26.68 9.82 -3.34
C SER A 242 -27.16 10.72 -2.21
N THR A 243 -28.43 10.58 -1.86
CA THR A 243 -29.02 11.20 -0.65
C THR A 243 -28.65 10.46 0.64
N GLN A 244 -27.90 9.36 0.54
CA GLN A 244 -27.48 8.57 1.70
C GLN A 244 -26.43 9.30 2.52
N SER A 245 -26.43 9.01 3.81
CA SER A 245 -25.36 9.43 4.71
C SER A 245 -24.03 8.80 4.29
N MET A 246 -22.96 9.61 4.31
CA MET A 246 -21.61 9.16 3.99
C MET A 246 -21.10 8.22 5.08
N THR A 247 -20.92 6.95 4.72
CA THR A 247 -20.27 5.96 5.60
C THR A 247 -18.76 6.01 5.41
N MET A 248 -18.03 6.05 6.52
CA MET A 248 -16.57 6.14 6.53
C MET A 248 -15.93 4.79 6.87
N TYR A 249 -14.90 4.42 6.11
CA TYR A 249 -14.09 3.23 6.26
C TYR A 249 -12.67 3.65 6.59
N LYS A 250 -12.14 3.12 7.70
CA LYS A 250 -10.87 3.55 8.29
C LYS A 250 -9.89 2.39 8.40
N ALA A 251 -8.61 2.72 8.38
CA ALA A 251 -7.60 1.86 8.95
C ALA A 251 -7.58 2.05 10.48
N LYS A 252 -7.40 0.96 11.22
CA LYS A 252 -7.15 0.98 12.66
C LYS A 252 -5.73 1.46 12.96
N ASN A 253 -4.80 1.20 12.04
CA ASN A 253 -3.40 1.55 12.16
C ASN A 253 -2.74 1.74 10.78
N SER A 254 -1.63 2.46 10.76
CA SER A 254 -0.67 2.51 9.65
C SER A 254 0.60 1.74 10.04
N ARG A 255 1.09 0.87 9.15
CA ARG A 255 2.30 0.08 9.36
C ARG A 255 3.21 0.08 8.14
N TYR A 256 4.51 0.24 8.40
CA TYR A 256 5.56 0.04 7.41
C TYR A 256 6.01 -1.43 7.43
N ILE A 257 6.23 -2.00 6.24
CA ILE A 257 6.61 -3.40 6.09
C ILE A 257 7.95 -3.45 5.36
N SER A 258 8.93 -4.12 5.96
CA SER A 258 10.29 -4.20 5.42
C SER A 258 10.73 -5.64 5.28
N GLY A 259 11.42 -5.94 4.17
CA GLY A 259 11.95 -7.26 3.88
C GLY A 259 10.97 -8.14 3.10
N VAL A 260 11.49 -8.83 2.08
CA VAL A 260 10.70 -9.67 1.16
C VAL A 260 9.80 -10.66 1.89
N ASN A 261 10.34 -11.39 2.88
CA ASN A 261 9.56 -12.40 3.60
C ASN A 261 8.44 -11.79 4.44
N ASN A 262 8.66 -10.62 5.06
CA ASN A 262 7.61 -9.93 5.80
C ASN A 262 6.52 -9.40 4.86
N ILE A 263 6.89 -8.88 3.69
CA ILE A 263 5.93 -8.45 2.68
C ILE A 263 5.08 -9.65 2.22
N LYS A 264 5.69 -10.80 1.90
CA LYS A 264 4.98 -12.04 1.54
C LYS A 264 4.05 -12.50 2.66
N ALA A 265 4.55 -12.54 3.89
CA ALA A 265 3.78 -12.96 5.05
C ALA A 265 2.59 -12.01 5.33
N ALA A 266 2.77 -10.70 5.15
CA ALA A 266 1.70 -9.73 5.28
C ALA A 266 0.62 -9.95 4.21
N ILE A 267 1.05 -10.16 2.96
CA ILE A 267 0.14 -10.45 1.84
C ILE A 267 -0.69 -11.68 2.13
N MET A 268 -0.05 -12.79 2.54
CA MET A 268 -0.73 -14.06 2.77
C MET A 268 -1.64 -14.06 4.00
N SER A 269 -1.25 -13.34 5.06
CA SER A 269 -2.00 -13.35 6.32
C SER A 269 -3.19 -12.38 6.30
N TYR A 270 -3.05 -11.25 5.60
CA TYR A 270 -3.98 -10.14 5.75
C TYR A 270 -4.56 -9.60 4.44
N GLY A 271 -4.06 -10.05 3.29
CA GLY A 271 -4.38 -9.46 1.99
C GLY A 271 -3.33 -8.45 1.54
N SER A 272 -3.63 -7.74 0.45
CA SER A 272 -2.63 -6.92 -0.26
C SER A 272 -1.93 -5.88 0.62
N VAL A 273 -0.82 -5.38 0.08
CA VAL A 273 -0.04 -4.28 0.66
C VAL A 273 0.22 -3.22 -0.41
N GLN A 274 0.33 -1.96 -0.01
CA GLN A 274 0.67 -0.88 -0.91
C GLN A 274 2.19 -0.82 -1.07
N SER A 275 2.68 -0.63 -2.29
CA SER A 275 4.11 -0.50 -2.59
C SER A 275 4.38 0.71 -3.49
N GLY A 276 5.52 1.36 -3.28
CA GLY A 276 6.07 2.41 -4.14
C GLY A 276 7.35 1.96 -4.84
N PHE A 277 7.51 2.32 -6.12
CA PHE A 277 8.70 1.99 -6.91
C PHE A 277 9.00 3.06 -7.97
N THR A 278 10.22 3.03 -8.51
CA THR A 278 10.64 3.93 -9.60
C THR A 278 10.16 3.40 -10.95
N ILE A 279 9.52 4.25 -11.74
CA ILE A 279 9.12 3.95 -13.12
C ILE A 279 10.23 4.35 -14.08
N TYR A 280 10.50 3.47 -15.04
CA TYR A 280 11.33 3.74 -16.21
C TYR A 280 10.48 3.80 -17.47
N ARG A 281 10.99 4.44 -18.52
CA ARG A 281 10.23 4.72 -19.76
C ARG A 281 9.64 3.45 -20.40
N ASP A 282 10.39 2.36 -20.38
CA ASP A 282 9.98 1.06 -20.91
C ASP A 282 8.86 0.38 -20.12
N PHE A 283 8.64 0.73 -18.85
CA PHE A 283 7.51 0.19 -18.09
C PHE A 283 6.17 0.65 -18.68
N MET A 284 6.13 1.81 -19.33
CA MET A 284 4.92 2.33 -19.98
C MET A 284 4.38 1.39 -21.04
N SER A 285 5.27 0.65 -21.70
CA SER A 285 4.93 -0.32 -22.74
C SER A 285 4.82 -1.75 -22.21
N TYR A 286 4.95 -2.02 -20.91
CA TYR A 286 4.84 -3.37 -20.36
C TYR A 286 3.55 -4.07 -20.80
N ARG A 287 3.68 -5.30 -21.32
CA ARG A 287 2.54 -6.14 -21.74
C ARG A 287 2.41 -7.39 -20.86
N SER A 288 3.49 -8.14 -20.69
CA SER A 288 3.46 -9.43 -20.00
C SER A 288 4.86 -9.94 -19.65
N GLY A 289 4.95 -10.96 -18.79
CA GLY A 289 6.20 -11.55 -18.32
C GLY A 289 6.74 -10.85 -17.08
N VAL A 290 7.96 -11.18 -16.66
CA VAL A 290 8.55 -10.58 -15.45
C VAL A 290 9.38 -9.36 -15.83
N TYR A 291 8.85 -8.17 -15.54
CA TYR A 291 9.52 -6.91 -15.87
C TYR A 291 10.86 -6.75 -15.14
N LYS A 292 11.87 -6.33 -15.92
CA LYS A 292 13.15 -5.75 -15.49
C LYS A 292 13.45 -4.58 -16.41
N HIS A 293 13.84 -3.44 -15.86
CA HIS A 293 14.06 -2.24 -16.66
C HIS A 293 15.30 -2.41 -17.55
N VAL A 294 15.17 -2.02 -18.81
CA VAL A 294 16.25 -1.87 -19.78
C VAL A 294 16.52 -0.41 -20.08
N SER A 295 15.51 0.44 -19.95
CA SER A 295 15.66 1.89 -20.08
C SER A 295 16.44 2.46 -18.90
N THR A 296 17.25 3.48 -19.17
CA THR A 296 17.90 4.31 -18.14
C THR A 296 17.10 5.58 -17.85
N THR A 297 16.04 5.85 -18.61
CA THR A 297 15.20 7.03 -18.47
C THR A 297 14.17 6.82 -17.38
N THR A 298 14.40 7.42 -16.21
CA THR A 298 13.45 7.43 -15.09
C THR A 298 12.32 8.42 -15.37
N LEU A 299 11.08 8.02 -15.08
CA LEU A 299 9.91 8.88 -15.22
C LEU A 299 9.43 9.45 -13.87
N GLY A 300 9.57 8.70 -12.79
CA GLY A 300 9.16 9.17 -11.46
C GLY A 300 8.86 8.02 -10.51
N GLY A 301 8.27 8.33 -9.36
CA GLY A 301 7.74 7.32 -8.45
C GLY A 301 6.30 6.97 -8.78
N HIS A 302 5.93 5.71 -8.56
CA HIS A 302 4.56 5.22 -8.72
C HIS A 302 4.16 4.25 -7.62
N ALA A 303 2.86 4.25 -7.29
CA ALA A 303 2.30 3.43 -6.22
C ALA A 303 1.33 2.38 -6.77
N VAL A 304 1.45 1.15 -6.28
CA VAL A 304 0.66 -0.03 -6.70
C VAL A 304 0.26 -0.86 -5.50
N ALA A 305 -0.61 -1.85 -5.71
CA ALA A 305 -0.91 -2.86 -4.70
C ALA A 305 -0.21 -4.18 -5.05
N LEU A 306 0.61 -4.71 -4.15
CA LEU A 306 1.15 -6.07 -4.27
C LEU A 306 0.11 -7.06 -3.75
N ILE A 307 -0.17 -8.09 -4.54
CA ILE A 307 -1.23 -9.07 -4.26
C ILE A 307 -0.72 -10.52 -4.25
N GLY A 308 0.55 -10.73 -4.53
CA GLY A 308 1.12 -12.06 -4.60
C GLY A 308 2.55 -12.08 -5.09
N TRP A 309 3.09 -13.27 -5.25
CA TRP A 309 4.43 -13.51 -5.76
C TRP A 309 4.51 -14.88 -6.43
N GLY A 310 5.60 -15.11 -7.15
CA GLY A 310 5.88 -16.42 -7.70
C GLY A 310 7.25 -16.49 -8.33
N VAL A 311 7.46 -17.56 -9.09
CA VAL A 311 8.67 -17.78 -9.88
C VAL A 311 8.27 -18.08 -11.32
N GLU A 312 8.87 -17.39 -12.27
CA GLU A 312 8.69 -17.62 -13.70
C GLU A 312 10.05 -17.68 -14.37
N SER A 313 10.34 -18.79 -15.06
CA SER A 313 11.63 -19.03 -15.73
C SER A 313 12.85 -18.74 -14.83
N GLY A 314 12.78 -19.19 -13.56
CA GLY A 314 13.84 -18.99 -12.57
C GLY A 314 13.92 -17.58 -11.95
N THR A 315 13.07 -16.64 -12.36
CA THR A 315 13.02 -15.28 -11.78
C THR A 315 11.89 -15.17 -10.77
N ASN A 316 12.22 -14.82 -9.52
CA ASN A 316 11.24 -14.46 -8.49
C ASN A 316 10.57 -13.13 -8.87
N TYR A 317 9.25 -13.06 -8.76
CA TYR A 317 8.49 -11.85 -9.08
C TYR A 317 7.45 -11.50 -8.00
N TRP A 318 7.08 -10.23 -7.97
CA TRP A 318 5.85 -9.74 -7.33
C TRP A 318 4.73 -9.65 -8.36
N LEU A 319 3.52 -10.07 -7.98
CA LEU A 319 2.30 -9.83 -8.73
C LEU A 319 1.63 -8.57 -8.18
N ALA A 320 1.41 -7.59 -9.04
CA ALA A 320 0.90 -6.28 -8.63
C ALA A 320 -0.30 -5.83 -9.49
N VAL A 321 -1.17 -5.04 -8.87
CA VAL A 321 -2.31 -4.37 -9.50
C VAL A 321 -1.93 -2.93 -9.78
N ASN A 322 -2.10 -2.49 -11.02
CA ASN A 322 -1.89 -1.12 -11.44
C ASN A 322 -3.22 -0.34 -11.47
N SER A 323 -3.13 0.98 -11.63
CA SER A 323 -4.26 1.92 -11.70
C SER A 323 -4.37 2.62 -13.05
N TRP A 324 -4.00 1.94 -14.15
CA TRP A 324 -4.08 2.47 -15.53
C TRP A 324 -5.15 1.80 -16.38
N GLY A 325 -6.13 1.17 -15.74
CA GLY A 325 -7.22 0.45 -16.40
C GLY A 325 -6.86 -0.97 -16.83
N SER A 326 -7.90 -1.76 -17.08
CA SER A 326 -7.77 -3.20 -17.42
C SER A 326 -7.20 -3.47 -18.81
N ASN A 327 -7.07 -2.46 -19.67
CA ASN A 327 -6.50 -2.64 -21.01
C ASN A 327 -4.96 -2.58 -21.00
N TRP A 328 -4.35 -2.18 -19.89
CA TRP A 328 -2.91 -2.10 -19.74
C TRP A 328 -2.33 -3.38 -19.14
N GLY A 329 -1.15 -3.80 -19.58
CA GLY A 329 -0.43 -4.95 -19.05
C GLY A 329 -1.22 -6.26 -19.18
N MET A 330 -1.18 -7.06 -18.11
CA MET A 330 -1.88 -8.34 -18.00
C MET A 330 -3.29 -8.12 -17.42
N SER A 331 -4.16 -7.46 -18.18
CA SER A 331 -5.51 -7.08 -17.74
C SER A 331 -5.54 -6.13 -16.54
N GLY A 332 -4.60 -5.18 -16.47
CA GLY A 332 -4.40 -4.24 -15.37
C GLY A 332 -3.37 -4.66 -14.33
N TYR A 333 -2.85 -5.88 -14.46
CA TYR A 333 -1.83 -6.45 -13.58
C TYR A 333 -0.47 -6.45 -14.25
N PHE A 334 0.58 -6.60 -13.45
CA PHE A 334 1.93 -6.83 -13.95
C PHE A 334 2.72 -7.72 -13.00
N LYS A 335 3.79 -8.31 -13.54
CA LYS A 335 4.82 -8.97 -12.75
C LYS A 335 6.11 -8.18 -12.86
N ILE A 336 6.83 -8.05 -11.76
CA ILE A 336 8.11 -7.35 -11.68
C ILE A 336 9.05 -8.18 -10.83
N ALA A 337 10.31 -8.26 -11.23
CA ALA A 337 11.30 -9.03 -10.49
C ALA A 337 11.47 -8.51 -9.05
N GLN A 338 11.70 -9.41 -8.11
CA GLN A 338 12.03 -9.01 -6.74
C GLN A 338 13.39 -8.29 -6.71
N GLY A 339 13.47 -7.18 -5.97
CA GLY A 339 14.63 -6.27 -5.91
C GLY A 339 14.63 -5.21 -7.02
N GLU A 340 13.71 -5.27 -7.98
CA GLU A 340 13.68 -4.38 -9.13
C GLU A 340 13.05 -3.03 -8.79
N CYS A 341 13.62 -1.94 -9.31
CA CYS A 341 13.09 -0.57 -9.19
C CYS A 341 12.81 -0.08 -7.74
N GLY A 342 13.36 -0.78 -6.73
CA GLY A 342 13.13 -0.50 -5.31
C GLY A 342 11.71 -0.82 -4.82
N ILE A 343 11.00 -1.75 -5.45
CA ILE A 343 9.58 -2.03 -5.15
C ILE A 343 9.32 -2.52 -3.71
N GLU A 344 10.35 -3.01 -3.01
CA GLU A 344 10.25 -3.41 -1.60
C GLU A 344 10.59 -2.28 -0.61
N ASN A 345 11.09 -1.14 -1.08
CA ASN A 345 11.66 -0.11 -0.20
C ASN A 345 10.60 0.71 0.54
N GLN A 346 9.38 0.79 0.01
CA GLN A 346 8.29 1.54 0.59
C GLN A 346 6.99 0.76 0.52
N VAL A 347 6.80 -0.12 1.51
CA VAL A 347 5.61 -0.96 1.61
C VAL A 347 4.82 -0.63 2.86
N TYR A 348 3.52 -0.40 2.70
CA TYR A 348 2.63 0.00 3.78
C TYR A 348 1.31 -0.77 3.73
N ALA A 349 0.74 -1.00 4.89
CA ALA A 349 -0.63 -1.48 5.03
C ALA A 349 -1.22 -1.06 6.38
N GLY A 350 -2.50 -1.35 6.58
CA GLY A 350 -3.21 -1.15 7.83
C GLY A 350 -4.27 -2.21 8.04
N GLU A 351 -4.57 -2.52 9.30
CA GLU A 351 -5.75 -3.30 9.64
C GLU A 351 -7.03 -2.47 9.40
N PRO A 352 -8.08 -3.02 8.78
CA PRO A 352 -9.35 -2.32 8.65
C PRO A 352 -10.11 -2.23 9.99
N VAL A 353 -10.93 -1.20 10.16
CA VAL A 353 -11.98 -1.15 11.20
C VAL A 353 -13.26 -1.78 10.61
N TYR A 354 -13.87 -2.75 11.31
CA TYR A 354 -15.06 -3.46 10.85
C TYR A 354 -15.92 -4.00 12.00
#